data_AF-A0A3M1QUW3-F1
#
_entry.id   AF-A0A3M1QUW3-F1
#
_cell.length_a   1.000
_cell.length_b   1.000
_cell.length_c   1.000
_cell.angle_alpha   90.00
_cell.angle_beta   90.00
_cell.angle_gamma   90.00
#
_symmetry.space_group_name_H-M   'P 1'
#
loop_
_entity.id
_entity.type
_entity.pdbx_description
1 polymer ?
#
loop_
_entity_poly.entity_id
_entity_poly.type
_entity_poly.pdbx_seq_one_letter_code
_entity_poly.pdbx_strand_id
1 'polypeptide(L)'
;MENSTRNIVLGTIAALALALAAWRFVSKPPQKFEIPKTINHYAVCLSCKQESLISHPKELAAPWECPACGEKACYQWLYCSECNYRFVPNLVWREGIDHPIPNPYPYCTHCGCTNVTAFSPNNPDQAPLGDAPLPEWPPVK
;
A
#
# COMPACT_ATOMS: atom_id res chain seq x y z
N MET A 1 -24.81 -37.61 48.68
CA MET A 1 -24.46 -38.20 47.37
C MET A 1 -24.69 -37.26 46.19
N GLU A 2 -25.54 -36.23 46.32
CA GLU A 2 -25.94 -35.33 45.22
C GLU A 2 -24.81 -34.44 44.65
N ASN A 3 -23.87 -33.98 45.48
CA ASN A 3 -22.78 -33.10 45.05
C ASN A 3 -21.69 -33.80 44.22
N SER A 4 -21.50 -35.12 44.40
CA SER A 4 -20.47 -35.87 43.68
C SER A 4 -20.85 -36.07 42.22
N THR A 5 -22.10 -36.45 41.96
CA THR A 5 -22.64 -36.63 40.61
C THR A 5 -22.62 -35.33 39.81
N ARG A 6 -22.92 -34.19 40.45
CA ARG A 6 -22.87 -32.87 39.81
C ARG A 6 -21.45 -32.49 39.38
N ASN A 7 -20.46 -32.73 40.22
CA ASN A 7 -19.05 -32.42 39.92
C ASN A 7 -18.50 -33.32 38.80
N ILE A 8 -18.91 -34.59 38.75
CA ILE A 8 -18.53 -35.52 37.67
C ILE A 8 -19.13 -35.07 36.33
N VAL A 9 -20.40 -34.67 36.31
CA VAL A 9 -21.07 -34.18 35.09
C VAL A 9 -20.41 -32.91 34.58
N LEU A 10 -20.13 -31.94 35.46
CA LEU A 10 -19.47 -30.69 35.08
C LEU A 10 -18.04 -30.91 34.57
N GLY A 11 -17.28 -31.80 35.21
CA GLY A 11 -15.93 -32.16 34.75
C GLY A 11 -15.93 -32.78 33.35
N THR A 12 -16.92 -33.63 33.06
CA THR A 12 -17.06 -34.28 31.76
C THR A 12 -17.42 -33.27 30.66
N ILE A 13 -18.32 -32.32 30.94
CA ILE A 13 -18.69 -31.24 30.01
C ILE A 13 -17.49 -30.35 29.72
N ALA A 14 -16.72 -29.97 30.74
CA ALA A 14 -15.53 -29.13 30.58
C ALA A 14 -14.47 -29.81 29.69
N ALA A 15 -14.23 -31.11 29.88
CA ALA A 15 -13.30 -31.87 29.06
C ALA A 15 -13.73 -31.96 27.59
N LEU A 16 -15.03 -32.21 27.34
CA LEU A 16 -15.59 -32.25 25.99
C LEU A 16 -15.51 -30.90 25.28
N ALA A 17 -15.80 -29.81 25.99
CA ALA A 17 -15.70 -28.45 25.44
C ALA A 17 -14.26 -28.11 25.03
N LEU A 18 -13.27 -28.48 25.85
CA LEU A 18 -11.85 -28.29 25.53
C LEU A 18 -11.41 -29.13 24.33
N ALA A 19 -11.82 -30.40 24.26
CA ALA A 19 -11.51 -31.28 23.14
C ALA A 19 -12.10 -30.75 21.82
N LEU A 20 -13.35 -30.26 21.84
CA LEU A 20 -14.00 -29.64 20.68
C LEU A 20 -13.32 -28.35 20.24
N ALA A 21 -12.88 -27.51 21.18
CA ALA A 21 -12.14 -26.29 20.88
C ALA A 21 -10.78 -26.59 20.23
N ALA A 22 -10.03 -27.54 20.79
CA ALA A 22 -8.76 -27.98 20.24
C ALA A 22 -8.93 -28.59 18.83
N TRP A 23 -9.93 -29.44 18.64
CA TRP A 23 -10.23 -30.01 17.32
C TRP A 23 -10.61 -28.93 16.31
N ARG A 24 -11.45 -27.96 16.69
CA ARG A 24 -11.80 -26.80 15.84
C ARG A 24 -10.59 -25.95 15.48
N PHE A 25 -9.60 -25.85 16.35
CA PHE A 25 -8.39 -25.09 16.09
C PHE A 25 -7.48 -25.81 15.09
N VAL A 26 -7.25 -27.11 15.28
CA VAL A 26 -6.36 -27.93 14.43
C VAL A 26 -7.01 -28.27 13.08
N SER A 27 -8.34 -28.39 13.03
CA SER A 27 -9.07 -28.74 11.79
C SER A 27 -9.30 -27.55 10.87
N LYS A 28 -8.94 -26.32 11.27
CA LYS A 28 -8.98 -25.18 10.37
C LYS A 28 -7.87 -25.37 9.33
N PRO A 29 -8.21 -25.53 8.03
CA PRO A 29 -7.18 -25.55 7.01
C PRO A 29 -6.40 -24.23 7.08
N PRO A 30 -5.07 -24.26 6.82
CA PRO A 30 -4.30 -23.03 6.75
C PRO A 30 -4.96 -22.11 5.73
N GLN A 31 -5.27 -20.88 6.14
CA GLN A 31 -5.73 -19.86 5.20
C GLN A 31 -4.61 -19.68 4.18
N LYS A 32 -4.86 -20.12 2.95
CA LYS A 32 -3.97 -19.84 1.83
C LYS A 32 -4.08 -18.35 1.57
N PHE A 33 -3.12 -17.59 2.08
CA PHE A 33 -2.99 -16.19 1.75
C PHE A 33 -2.46 -16.10 0.31
N GLU A 34 -3.37 -15.89 -0.64
CA GLU A 34 -2.98 -15.59 -2.02
C GLU A 34 -2.37 -14.20 -2.04
N ILE A 35 -1.05 -14.12 -2.27
CA ILE A 35 -0.38 -12.83 -2.44
C ILE A 35 -0.91 -12.22 -3.73
N PRO A 36 -1.53 -11.03 -3.68
CA PRO A 36 -2.06 -10.40 -4.89
C PRO A 36 -0.90 -10.15 -5.86
N LYS A 37 -1.07 -10.62 -7.10
CA LYS A 37 -0.07 -10.45 -8.18
C LYS A 37 0.05 -9.00 -8.63
N THR A 38 -0.97 -8.20 -8.36
CA THR A 38 -1.06 -6.79 -8.76
C THR A 38 -1.25 -5.89 -7.55
N ILE A 39 -0.73 -4.69 -7.65
CA ILE A 39 -0.88 -3.62 -6.67
C ILE A 39 -1.46 -2.38 -7.36
N ASN A 40 -2.23 -1.61 -6.61
CA ASN A 40 -2.88 -0.41 -7.12
C ASN A 40 -2.25 0.82 -6.47
N HIS A 41 -1.89 1.82 -7.28
CA HIS A 41 -1.34 3.09 -6.82
C HIS A 41 -2.13 4.26 -7.40
N TYR A 42 -2.46 5.22 -6.54
CA TYR A 42 -2.92 6.52 -6.99
C TYR A 42 -1.72 7.29 -7.54
N ALA A 43 -1.77 7.61 -8.82
CA ALA A 43 -0.66 8.16 -9.57
C ALA A 43 -1.09 9.36 -10.40
N VAL A 44 -0.11 10.16 -10.81
CA VAL A 44 -0.26 11.24 -11.79
C VAL A 44 0.66 10.99 -12.98
N CYS A 45 0.14 11.20 -14.18
CA CYS A 45 0.94 11.17 -15.39
C CYS A 45 1.68 12.50 -15.54
N LEU A 46 3.01 12.49 -15.58
CA LEU A 46 3.78 13.71 -15.76
C LEU A 46 3.70 14.28 -17.19
N SER A 47 3.29 13.47 -18.19
CA SER A 47 3.07 13.92 -19.57
C SER A 47 1.77 14.70 -19.73
N CYS A 48 0.62 14.07 -19.44
CA CYS A 48 -0.70 14.67 -19.65
C CYS A 48 -1.33 15.29 -18.39
N LYS A 49 -0.65 15.20 -17.24
CA LYS A 49 -1.08 15.73 -15.92
C LYS A 49 -2.38 15.13 -15.38
N GLN A 50 -2.85 14.00 -15.92
CA GLN A 50 -4.04 13.32 -15.42
C GLN A 50 -3.72 12.39 -14.25
N GLU A 51 -4.58 12.40 -13.24
CA GLU A 51 -4.55 11.46 -12.13
C GLU A 51 -5.29 10.16 -12.51
N SER A 52 -4.76 9.02 -12.08
CA SER A 52 -5.39 7.73 -12.32
C SER A 52 -4.99 6.70 -11.26
N LEU A 53 -5.86 5.71 -11.06
CA LEU A 53 -5.53 4.52 -10.28
C LEU A 53 -4.85 3.52 -11.22
N ILE A 54 -3.55 3.31 -11.04
CA ILE A 54 -2.75 2.38 -11.85
C ILE A 54 -2.69 1.03 -11.17
N SER A 55 -3.08 -0.03 -11.88
CA SER A 55 -2.89 -1.42 -11.45
C SER A 55 -1.71 -2.02 -12.20
N HIS A 56 -0.72 -2.55 -11.49
CA HIS A 56 0.47 -3.14 -12.13
C HIS A 56 1.03 -4.34 -11.34
N PRO A 57 1.87 -5.19 -11.96
CA PRO A 57 2.58 -6.24 -11.26
C PRO A 57 3.51 -5.68 -10.17
N LYS A 58 3.64 -6.36 -9.04
CA LYS A 58 4.44 -5.89 -7.90
C LYS A 58 5.92 -5.63 -8.26
N GLU A 59 6.43 -6.34 -9.24
CA GLU A 59 7.82 -6.26 -9.70
C GLU A 59 8.06 -5.06 -10.65
N LEU A 60 7.00 -4.43 -11.16
CA LEU A 60 7.11 -3.32 -12.10
C LEU A 60 7.27 -1.99 -11.36
N ALA A 61 8.46 -1.41 -11.44
CA ALA A 61 8.74 -0.08 -10.92
C ALA A 61 8.17 1.02 -11.82
N ALA A 62 7.85 2.17 -11.22
CA ALA A 62 7.47 3.38 -11.95
C ALA A 62 8.64 3.89 -12.83
N PRO A 63 8.37 4.55 -13.97
CA PRO A 63 7.06 4.99 -14.44
C PRO A 63 6.19 3.86 -15.01
N TRP A 64 4.89 4.00 -14.80
CA TRP A 64 3.88 3.14 -15.42
C TRP A 64 3.25 3.82 -16.64
N GLU A 65 2.59 3.03 -17.47
CA GLU A 65 1.84 3.52 -18.63
C GLU A 65 0.59 4.29 -18.19
N CYS A 66 0.37 5.45 -18.80
CA CYS A 66 -0.81 6.26 -18.54
C CYS A 66 -2.01 5.76 -19.36
N PRO A 67 -3.15 5.41 -18.73
CA PRO A 67 -4.33 4.95 -19.47
C PRO A 67 -4.97 6.03 -20.35
N ALA A 68 -4.64 7.31 -20.13
CA ALA A 68 -5.23 8.43 -20.86
C ALA A 68 -4.45 8.81 -22.13
N CYS A 69 -3.11 8.78 -22.09
CA CYS A 69 -2.27 9.20 -23.22
C CYS A 69 -1.32 8.11 -23.74
N GLY A 70 -1.22 6.95 -23.09
CA GLY A 70 -0.34 5.85 -23.49
C GLY A 70 1.14 6.07 -23.14
N GLU A 71 1.52 7.22 -22.58
CA GLU A 71 2.90 7.51 -22.22
C GLU A 71 3.35 6.80 -20.94
N LYS A 72 4.59 6.30 -20.91
CA LYS A 72 5.20 5.71 -19.72
C LYS A 72 5.71 6.80 -18.78
N ALA A 73 4.78 7.50 -18.14
CA ALA A 73 5.03 8.72 -17.36
C ALA A 73 4.23 8.81 -16.05
N CYS A 74 3.58 7.73 -15.62
CA CYS A 74 2.81 7.72 -14.37
C CYS A 74 3.69 7.44 -13.15
N TYR A 75 3.58 8.30 -12.15
CA TYR A 75 4.28 8.16 -10.87
C TYR A 75 3.30 8.26 -9.71
N GLN A 76 3.59 7.52 -8.65
CA GLN A 76 2.77 7.49 -7.45
C GLN A 76 2.73 8.87 -6.77
N TRP A 77 1.54 9.26 -6.30
CA TRP A 77 1.39 10.32 -5.33
C TRP A 77 1.88 9.88 -3.95
N LEU A 78 2.77 10.67 -3.37
CA LEU A 78 3.13 10.59 -1.96
C LEU A 78 2.44 11.71 -1.19
N TYR A 79 2.26 11.50 0.10
CA TYR A 79 1.70 12.45 1.05
C TYR A 79 2.74 12.78 2.11
N CYS A 80 2.95 14.05 2.40
CA CYS A 80 3.82 14.50 3.49
C CYS A 80 3.00 14.79 4.74
N SER A 81 3.29 14.09 5.84
CA SER A 81 2.57 14.25 7.10
C SER A 81 2.91 15.55 7.85
N GLU A 82 3.98 16.26 7.46
CA GLU A 82 4.36 17.52 8.11
C GLU A 82 3.66 18.74 7.49
N CYS A 83 3.67 18.86 6.15
CA CYS A 83 3.06 20.00 5.46
C CYS A 83 1.68 19.68 4.88
N ASN A 84 1.25 18.41 4.93
CA ASN A 84 -0.01 17.92 4.36
C ASN A 84 -0.15 18.19 2.86
N TYR A 85 0.94 18.17 2.09
CA TYR A 85 0.89 18.27 0.63
C TYR A 85 1.06 16.90 -0.01
N ARG A 86 0.42 16.69 -1.17
CA ARG A 86 0.78 15.59 -2.07
C ARG A 86 1.96 15.99 -2.92
N PHE A 87 2.80 15.04 -3.28
CA PHE A 87 3.93 15.30 -4.17
C PHE A 87 4.30 14.04 -4.95
N VAL A 88 4.93 14.23 -6.10
CA VAL A 88 5.65 13.16 -6.79
C VAL A 88 7.10 13.20 -6.29
N PRO A 89 7.70 12.06 -5.91
CA PRO A 89 9.07 12.04 -5.43
C PRO A 89 10.04 12.56 -6.48
N ASN A 90 11.17 13.11 -6.03
CA ASN A 90 12.25 13.49 -6.94
C ASN A 90 12.69 12.27 -7.76
N LEU A 91 12.82 12.48 -9.07
CA LEU A 91 13.19 11.44 -10.01
C LEU A 91 14.71 11.47 -10.25
N VAL A 92 15.31 10.30 -10.38
CA VAL A 92 16.76 10.14 -10.58
C VAL A 92 17.03 9.29 -11.80
N TRP A 93 18.06 9.66 -12.56
CA TRP A 93 18.60 8.83 -13.63
C TRP A 93 19.57 7.80 -13.07
N ARG A 94 19.50 6.58 -13.61
CA ARG A 94 20.48 5.53 -13.32
C ARG A 94 21.06 5.00 -14.61
N GLU A 95 22.33 4.60 -14.55
CA GLU A 95 23.00 3.97 -15.68
C GLU A 95 22.27 2.70 -16.12
N GLY A 96 22.09 2.54 -17.44
CA GLY A 96 21.38 1.41 -18.02
C GLY A 96 19.85 1.48 -17.96
N ILE A 97 19.25 2.54 -17.41
CA ILE A 97 17.81 2.77 -17.41
C ILE A 97 17.48 3.95 -18.34
N ASP A 98 16.54 3.74 -19.27
CA ASP A 98 16.11 4.71 -20.30
C ASP A 98 15.03 5.68 -19.84
N HIS A 99 14.61 5.57 -18.58
CA HIS A 99 13.61 6.41 -17.94
C HIS A 99 14.06 6.78 -16.51
N PRO A 100 13.62 7.93 -16.01
CA PRO A 100 13.93 8.37 -14.66
C PRO A 100 13.07 7.58 -13.66
N ILE A 101 13.66 7.16 -12.56
CA ILE A 101 12.97 6.37 -11.53
C ILE A 101 12.78 7.20 -10.26
N PRO A 102 11.79 6.90 -9.40
CA PRO A 102 11.68 7.53 -8.10
C PRO A 102 12.96 7.36 -7.26
N ASN A 103 13.37 8.41 -6.53
CA ASN A 103 14.40 8.29 -5.52
C ASN A 103 13.95 7.26 -4.45
N PRO A 104 14.77 6.22 -4.15
CA PRO A 104 14.43 5.22 -3.14
C PRO A 104 14.28 5.81 -1.72
N TYR A 105 14.82 7.01 -1.48
CA TYR A 105 14.68 7.77 -0.23
C TYR A 105 13.95 9.08 -0.53
N PRO A 106 12.62 9.04 -0.73
CA PRO A 106 11.86 10.23 -1.10
C PRO A 106 11.80 11.21 0.07
N TYR A 107 11.93 12.49 -0.27
CA TYR A 107 11.64 13.61 0.62
C TYR A 107 10.59 14.51 -0.06
N CYS A 108 9.79 15.19 0.74
CA CYS A 108 8.77 16.10 0.25
C CYS A 108 9.41 17.24 -0.55
N THR A 109 9.00 17.42 -1.81
CA THR A 109 9.50 18.49 -2.68
C THR A 109 9.01 19.89 -2.27
N HIS A 110 8.03 19.97 -1.37
CA HIS A 110 7.51 21.23 -0.83
C HIS A 110 8.27 21.70 0.42
N CYS A 111 8.45 20.83 1.42
CA CYS A 111 9.05 21.21 2.72
C CYS A 111 10.38 20.52 3.05
N GLY A 112 10.82 19.54 2.26
CA GLY A 112 12.07 18.80 2.49
C GLY A 112 12.01 17.68 3.53
N CYS A 113 10.88 17.46 4.21
CA CYS A 113 10.77 16.39 5.22
C CYS A 113 10.76 14.97 4.60
N THR A 114 11.24 13.99 5.36
CA THR A 114 11.24 12.57 5.02
C THR A 114 10.07 11.78 5.61
N ASN A 115 9.23 12.40 6.46
CA ASN A 115 8.01 11.80 6.99
C ASN A 115 6.90 11.79 5.90
N VAL A 116 7.03 10.83 4.99
CA VAL A 116 6.20 10.74 3.79
C VAL A 116 5.64 9.32 3.65
N THR A 117 4.42 9.23 3.12
CA THR A 117 3.72 7.95 2.90
C THR A 117 3.08 7.92 1.53
N ALA A 118 2.65 6.74 1.08
CA ALA A 118 1.81 6.63 -0.10
C ALA A 118 0.50 7.40 0.11
N PHE A 119 0.11 8.24 -0.84
CA PHE A 119 -1.19 8.91 -0.81
C PHE A 119 -2.31 7.93 -1.15
N SER A 120 -3.39 8.00 -0.39
CA SER A 120 -4.64 7.29 -0.59
C SER A 120 -5.80 8.26 -0.33
N PRO A 121 -6.63 8.58 -1.34
CA PRO A 121 -7.77 9.48 -1.19
C PRO A 121 -8.86 8.94 -0.24
N ASN A 122 -8.82 7.64 0.06
CA ASN A 122 -9.75 7.00 0.99
C ASN A 122 -9.25 6.99 2.44
N ASN A 123 -8.05 7.53 2.71
CA ASN A 123 -7.52 7.64 4.06
C ASN A 123 -7.92 9.00 4.65
N PRO A 124 -8.80 9.06 5.66
CA PRO A 124 -9.24 10.32 6.26
C PRO A 124 -8.11 11.10 6.94
N ASP A 125 -7.03 10.42 7.35
CA ASP A 125 -5.86 11.06 7.96
C ASP A 125 -4.97 11.76 6.92
N GLN A 126 -5.23 11.55 5.63
CA GLN A 126 -4.50 12.16 4.52
C GLN A 126 -5.39 13.16 3.79
N ALA A 127 -5.68 14.29 4.44
CA ALA A 127 -6.40 15.41 3.84
C ALA A 127 -5.40 16.43 3.27
N PRO A 128 -5.06 16.38 1.97
CA PRO A 128 -4.05 17.25 1.42
C PRO A 128 -4.52 18.70 1.32
N LEU A 129 -3.66 19.63 1.73
CA LEU A 129 -3.84 21.07 1.57
C LEU A 129 -3.59 21.52 0.13
N GLY A 130 -2.82 20.75 -0.63
CA GLY A 130 -2.50 21.02 -2.02
C GLY A 130 -1.44 20.06 -2.56
N ASP A 131 -0.97 20.36 -3.76
CA ASP A 131 0.03 19.58 -4.46
C ASP A 131 1.33 20.37 -4.58
N ALA A 132 2.46 19.72 -4.32
CA ALA A 132 3.76 20.28 -4.63
C ALA A 132 3.95 20.35 -6.16
N PRO A 133 4.84 21.24 -6.65
CA PRO A 133 5.15 21.31 -8.07
C PRO A 133 5.52 19.93 -8.63
N LEU A 134 4.85 19.54 -9.71
CA LEU A 134 5.15 18.29 -10.39
C LEU A 134 6.52 18.38 -11.08
N PRO A 135 7.31 17.30 -11.08
CA PRO A 135 8.52 17.24 -11.89
C PRO A 135 8.23 17.49 -13.37
N GLU A 136 9.19 18.07 -14.06
CA GLU A 136 9.12 18.28 -15.51
C GLU A 136 9.11 16.94 -16.25
N TRP A 137 8.43 16.92 -17.41
CA TRP A 137 8.37 15.76 -18.29
C TRP A 137 8.43 16.17 -19.76
N PRO A 138 9.28 15.54 -20.59
CA PRO A 138 10.34 14.60 -20.18
C PRO A 138 11.39 15.31 -19.31
N PRO A 139 12.00 14.65 -18.32
CA PRO A 139 13.01 15.29 -17.50
C PRO A 139 14.32 15.41 -18.26
N VAL A 140 15.08 16.45 -17.94
CA VAL A 140 16.44 16.65 -18.45
C VAL A 140 17.35 15.56 -17.85
N LYS A 141 18.20 14.95 -18.69
CA LYS A 141 19.16 13.91 -18.29
C LYS A 141 20.44 14.50 -17.72
#